data_AF-A0A4Y3TQU2-F1
#
_entry.id   AF-A0A4Y3TQU2-F1
#
_cell.length_a   1.000
_cell.length_b   1.000
_cell.length_c   1.000
_cell.angle_alpha   90.00
_cell.angle_beta   90.00
_cell.angle_gamma   90.00
#
_symmetry.space_group_name_H-M   'P 1'
#
loop_
_entity.id
_entity.type
_entity.pdbx_description
1 polymer ?
#
loop_
_entity_poly.entity_id
_entity_poly.type
_entity_poly.pdbx_seq_one_letter_code
_entity_poly.pdbx_strand_id
1 'polypeptide(L)'
;MTVNPEEAIDEINYRLRRAGVGYQVEGNRLIRVDSQLIHSEVVKPALTLLSGEGFDGPRQEFLSAHEHYRAGEYRQAVGLAASALESTFKAIFDKKGWSYNKGARISDLLKVARANHLWPEYLDTSFDQLVATLQSGLPKIRDNDSAHGQGAQPKSVPAYIAAYALHLAASKIVFISEAAK
;
A
#
# COMPACT_ATOMS: atom_id res chain seq x y z
N MET A 1 36.74 14.21 5.48
CA MET A 1 35.54 14.53 4.67
C MET A 1 34.36 13.82 5.28
N THR A 2 33.48 14.54 5.95
CA THR A 2 32.18 14.01 6.38
C THR A 2 31.24 14.10 5.17
N VAL A 3 30.93 12.96 4.57
CA VAL A 3 29.94 12.88 3.49
C VAL A 3 28.56 13.20 4.10
N ASN A 4 27.77 14.03 3.43
CA ASN A 4 26.40 14.31 3.83
C ASN A 4 25.60 12.99 3.84
N PRO A 5 24.85 12.65 4.91
CA PRO A 5 24.05 11.43 4.96
C PRO A 5 23.11 11.22 3.76
N GLU A 6 22.50 12.30 3.23
CA GLU A 6 21.63 12.22 2.06
C GLU A 6 22.41 11.86 0.79
N GLU A 7 23.55 12.53 0.57
CA GLU A 7 24.45 12.23 -0.57
C GLU A 7 24.99 10.79 -0.50
N ALA A 8 25.25 10.28 0.71
CA ALA A 8 25.66 8.90 0.92
C ALA A 8 24.54 7.91 0.55
N ILE A 9 23.29 8.19 0.92
CA ILE A 9 22.12 7.38 0.55
C ILE A 9 21.91 7.40 -0.97
N ASP A 10 22.04 8.56 -1.60
CA ASP A 10 21.91 8.70 -3.05
C ASP A 10 22.98 7.92 -3.82
N GLU A 11 24.23 7.97 -3.37
CA GLU A 11 25.33 7.21 -3.94
C GLU A 11 25.13 5.69 -3.77
N ILE A 12 24.67 5.25 -2.59
CA ILE A 12 24.31 3.85 -2.35
C ILE A 12 23.21 3.42 -3.32
N ASN A 13 22.14 4.21 -3.43
CA ASN A 13 21.01 3.92 -4.29
C ASN A 13 21.42 3.91 -5.77
N TYR A 14 22.29 4.83 -6.19
CA TYR A 14 22.87 4.83 -7.54
C TYR A 14 23.64 3.55 -7.84
N ARG A 15 24.48 3.09 -6.91
CA ARG A 15 25.25 1.84 -7.05
C ARG A 15 24.37 0.60 -7.08
N LEU A 16 23.38 0.50 -6.19
CA LEU A 16 22.42 -0.61 -6.16
C LEU A 16 21.63 -0.70 -7.47
N ARG A 17 21.20 0.44 -8.01
CA ARG A 17 20.54 0.52 -9.32
C ARG A 17 21.47 0.06 -10.45
N ARG A 18 22.69 0.58 -10.50
CA ARG A 18 23.68 0.22 -11.54
C ARG A 18 24.04 -1.27 -11.51
N ALA A 19 24.07 -1.88 -10.32
CA ALA A 19 24.36 -3.30 -10.14
C ALA A 19 23.13 -4.21 -10.36
N GLY A 20 21.95 -3.67 -10.70
CA GLY A 20 20.74 -4.46 -10.94
C GLY A 20 20.21 -5.18 -9.69
N VAL A 21 20.59 -4.71 -8.49
CA VAL A 21 20.25 -5.36 -7.22
C VAL A 21 18.74 -5.35 -6.97
N GLY A 22 18.04 -4.33 -7.50
CA GLY A 22 16.60 -4.20 -7.40
C GLY A 22 16.14 -3.74 -6.02
N TYR A 23 16.97 -2.98 -5.30
CA TYR A 23 16.62 -2.40 -4.01
C TYR A 23 17.09 -0.94 -3.91
N GLN A 24 16.43 -0.17 -3.05
CA GLN A 24 16.71 1.24 -2.79
C GLN A 24 16.47 1.57 -1.30
N VAL A 25 17.34 2.36 -0.68
CA VAL A 25 17.19 2.89 0.66
C VAL A 25 16.28 4.12 0.64
N GLU A 26 15.20 4.10 1.44
CA GLU A 26 14.28 5.21 1.68
C GLU A 26 14.16 5.44 3.19
N GLY A 27 14.59 6.61 3.67
CA GLY A 27 14.74 6.87 5.11
C GLY A 27 15.65 5.82 5.75
N ASN A 28 15.16 5.12 6.79
CA ASN A 28 15.91 4.07 7.49
C ASN A 28 15.55 2.65 7.02
N ARG A 29 14.92 2.49 5.85
CA ARG A 29 14.46 1.19 5.36
C ARG A 29 14.96 0.92 3.94
N LEU A 30 15.32 -0.33 3.65
CA LEU A 30 15.59 -0.80 2.29
C LEU A 30 14.25 -1.19 1.64
N ILE A 31 13.99 -0.85 0.39
CA ILE A 31 12.75 -1.17 -0.34
C ILE A 31 13.09 -1.92 -1.63
N ARG A 32 12.37 -2.99 -1.95
CA ARG A 32 12.50 -3.72 -3.22
C ARG A 32 11.90 -2.87 -4.34
N VAL A 33 12.63 -2.77 -5.44
CA VAL A 33 12.27 -2.01 -6.64
C VAL A 33 12.34 -2.95 -7.84
N ASP A 34 11.20 -3.57 -8.16
CA ASP A 34 11.06 -4.42 -9.34
C ASP A 34 10.80 -3.60 -10.63
N SER A 35 10.25 -2.40 -10.47
CA SER A 35 10.12 -1.39 -11.52
C SER A 35 10.47 -0.01 -10.97
N GLN A 36 11.51 0.61 -11.52
CA GLN A 36 11.95 1.93 -11.08
C GLN A 36 10.87 2.99 -11.29
N LEU A 37 10.16 2.95 -12.44
CA LEU A 37 9.10 3.89 -12.75
C LEU A 37 7.92 3.76 -11.77
N ILE A 38 7.48 2.54 -11.48
CA ILE A 38 6.38 2.34 -10.52
C ILE A 38 6.81 2.76 -9.11
N HIS A 39 8.05 2.49 -8.72
CA HIS A 39 8.53 2.92 -7.42
C HIS A 39 8.63 4.45 -7.31
N SER A 40 9.15 5.14 -8.34
CA SER A 40 9.30 6.60 -8.34
C SER A 40 7.96 7.33 -8.42
N GLU A 41 7.06 6.89 -9.29
CA GLU A 41 5.81 7.61 -9.58
C GLU A 41 4.64 7.19 -8.69
N VAL A 42 4.74 6.07 -7.96
CA VAL A 42 3.61 5.53 -7.19
C VAL A 42 3.97 5.24 -5.74
N VAL A 43 5.02 4.45 -5.49
CA VAL A 43 5.35 4.00 -4.13
C VAL A 43 5.92 5.14 -3.28
N LYS A 44 6.87 5.91 -3.81
CA LYS A 44 7.43 7.08 -3.11
C LYS A 44 6.39 8.16 -2.80
N PRO A 45 5.50 8.55 -3.75
CA PRO A 45 4.41 9.48 -3.45
C PRO A 45 3.48 8.97 -2.35
N ALA A 46 3.11 7.68 -2.36
CA ALA A 46 2.29 7.10 -1.29
C ALA A 46 2.96 7.22 0.08
N LEU A 47 4.25 6.85 0.20
CA LEU A 47 5.01 6.96 1.44
C LEU A 47 5.17 8.41 1.92
N THR A 48 5.31 9.34 0.98
CA THR A 48 5.39 10.78 1.28
C THR A 48 4.08 11.28 1.89
N LEU A 49 2.95 10.97 1.26
CA LEU A 49 1.62 11.33 1.75
C LEU A 49 1.33 10.71 3.13
N LEU A 50 1.70 9.45 3.33
CA LEU A 50 1.56 8.73 4.60
C LEU A 50 2.51 9.23 5.70
N SER A 51 3.53 10.02 5.37
CA SER A 51 4.43 10.60 6.37
C SER A 51 3.87 11.88 7.01
N GLY A 52 2.69 12.35 6.57
CA GLY A 52 1.97 13.44 7.23
C GLY A 52 1.41 13.04 8.60
N GLU A 53 1.20 14.04 9.46
CA GLU A 53 0.61 13.86 10.80
C GLU A 53 -0.73 13.10 10.73
N GLY A 54 -1.01 12.18 11.65
CA GLY A 54 -2.26 11.41 11.69
C GLY A 54 -2.33 10.22 10.71
N PHE A 55 -1.26 9.95 9.95
CA PHE A 55 -1.15 8.78 9.07
C PHE A 55 -0.15 7.71 9.57
N ASP A 56 0.24 7.76 10.85
CA ASP A 56 1.25 6.83 11.40
C ASP A 56 0.85 5.35 11.27
N GLY A 57 -0.41 5.02 11.56
CA GLY A 57 -0.96 3.68 11.40
C GLY A 57 -0.85 3.14 9.97
N PRO A 58 -1.47 3.79 8.97
CA PRO A 58 -1.36 3.33 7.58
C PRO A 58 0.07 3.36 7.05
N ARG A 59 0.92 4.31 7.49
CA ARG A 59 2.35 4.31 7.16
C ARG A 59 3.07 3.08 7.68
N GLN A 60 2.88 2.73 8.94
CA GLN A 60 3.50 1.58 9.56
C GLN A 60 3.09 0.29 8.84
N GLU A 61 1.79 0.11 8.58
CA GLU A 61 1.26 -1.03 7.84
C GLU A 61 1.86 -1.14 6.44
N PHE A 62 1.95 -0.02 5.72
CA PHE A 62 2.48 -0.03 4.35
C PHE A 62 3.98 -0.33 4.30
N LEU A 63 4.77 0.21 5.22
CA LEU A 63 6.19 -0.10 5.32
C LEU A 63 6.43 -1.57 5.73
N SER A 64 5.64 -2.09 6.67
CA SER A 64 5.68 -3.51 7.04
C SER A 64 5.28 -4.41 5.87
N ALA A 65 4.33 -4.01 5.04
CA ALA A 65 3.97 -4.74 3.83
C ALA A 65 5.19 -4.91 2.89
N HIS A 66 5.95 -3.83 2.69
CA HIS A 66 7.20 -3.90 1.93
C HIS A 66 8.27 -4.75 2.62
N GLU A 67 8.34 -4.80 3.96
CA GLU A 67 9.25 -5.68 4.71
C GLU A 67 8.96 -7.16 4.45
N HIS A 68 7.71 -7.56 4.66
CA HIS A 68 7.27 -8.93 4.37
C HIS A 68 7.51 -9.30 2.91
N TYR A 69 7.32 -8.37 1.98
CA TYR A 69 7.61 -8.61 0.57
C TYR A 69 9.09 -8.94 0.31
N ARG A 70 10.01 -8.19 0.93
CA ARG A 70 11.46 -8.45 0.83
C ARG A 70 11.86 -9.78 1.47
N ALA A 71 11.15 -10.21 2.50
CA ALA A 71 11.36 -11.47 3.19
C ALA A 71 10.77 -12.69 2.44
N GLY A 72 10.05 -12.48 1.33
CA GLY A 72 9.35 -13.56 0.61
C GLY A 72 8.02 -13.97 1.27
N GLU A 73 7.57 -13.21 2.28
CA GLU A 73 6.34 -13.42 3.05
C GLU A 73 5.16 -12.76 2.33
N TYR A 74 4.93 -13.18 1.10
CA TYR A 74 4.06 -12.50 0.14
C TYR A 74 2.60 -12.40 0.59
N ARG A 75 2.09 -13.38 1.34
CA ARG A 75 0.73 -13.35 1.89
C ARG A 75 0.57 -12.23 2.92
N GLN A 76 1.54 -12.09 3.82
CA GLN A 76 1.58 -11.07 4.86
C GLN A 76 1.73 -9.69 4.22
N ALA A 77 2.60 -9.57 3.22
CA ALA A 77 2.77 -8.34 2.44
C ALA A 77 1.44 -7.86 1.83
N VAL A 78 0.71 -8.75 1.18
CA VAL A 78 -0.60 -8.46 0.57
C VAL A 78 -1.63 -8.05 1.63
N GLY A 79 -1.67 -8.75 2.77
CA GLY A 79 -2.59 -8.43 3.87
C GLY A 79 -2.35 -7.02 4.43
N LEU A 80 -1.10 -6.69 4.73
CA LEU A 80 -0.74 -5.38 5.29
C LEU A 80 -0.88 -4.24 4.29
N ALA A 81 -0.67 -4.49 2.99
CA ALA A 81 -0.95 -3.49 1.95
C ALA A 81 -2.46 -3.13 1.90
N ALA A 82 -3.33 -4.12 2.10
CA ALA A 82 -4.77 -3.89 2.18
C ALA A 82 -5.17 -3.16 3.47
N SER A 83 -4.58 -3.53 4.61
CA SER A 83 -4.77 -2.82 5.89
C SER A 83 -4.37 -1.35 5.78
N ALA A 84 -3.20 -1.06 5.17
CA ALA A 84 -2.72 0.30 4.99
C ALA A 84 -3.73 1.19 4.22
N LEU A 85 -4.35 0.65 3.17
CA LEU A 85 -5.40 1.37 2.44
C LEU A 85 -6.64 1.64 3.31
N GLU A 86 -7.09 0.62 4.06
CA GLU A 86 -8.24 0.76 4.97
C GLU A 86 -7.96 1.81 6.05
N SER A 87 -6.79 1.75 6.68
CA SER A 87 -6.34 2.71 7.68
C SER A 87 -6.15 4.11 7.10
N THR A 88 -5.80 4.24 5.83
CA THR A 88 -5.71 5.56 5.16
C THR A 88 -7.09 6.21 5.05
N PHE A 89 -8.12 5.46 4.67
CA PHE A 89 -9.50 5.96 4.69
C PHE A 89 -9.90 6.42 6.10
N LYS A 90 -9.64 5.59 7.11
CA LYS A 90 -9.97 5.90 8.50
C LYS A 90 -9.27 7.19 8.97
N ALA A 91 -7.98 7.33 8.68
CA ALA A 91 -7.21 8.53 8.99
C ALA A 91 -7.76 9.79 8.28
N ILE A 92 -8.18 9.68 7.02
CA ILE A 92 -8.84 10.78 6.30
C ILE A 92 -10.16 11.14 6.98
N PHE A 93 -10.97 10.15 7.35
CA PHE A 93 -12.27 10.38 7.97
C PHE A 93 -12.13 11.02 9.35
N ASP A 94 -11.18 10.55 10.16
CA ASP A 94 -10.87 11.13 11.46
C ASP A 94 -10.45 12.60 11.31
N LYS A 95 -9.58 12.92 10.33
CA LYS A 95 -9.17 14.29 10.03
C LYS A 95 -10.29 15.20 9.54
N LYS A 96 -11.22 14.67 8.74
CA LYS A 96 -12.37 15.41 8.20
C LYS A 96 -13.56 15.43 9.16
N GLY A 97 -13.49 14.72 10.29
CA GLY A 97 -14.59 14.59 11.26
C GLY A 97 -15.76 13.73 10.77
N TRP A 98 -15.52 12.84 9.79
CA TRP A 98 -16.56 11.99 9.22
C TRP A 98 -16.78 10.74 10.07
N SER A 99 -18.04 10.42 10.35
CA SER A 99 -18.37 9.25 11.16
C SER A 99 -18.32 7.96 10.34
N TYR A 100 -17.70 6.93 10.89
CA TYR A 100 -17.66 5.59 10.32
C TYR A 100 -17.62 4.54 11.44
N ASN A 101 -18.00 3.29 11.12
CA ASN A 101 -17.89 2.18 12.06
C ASN A 101 -16.41 1.72 12.14
N LYS A 102 -15.85 1.57 13.34
CA LYS A 102 -14.46 1.12 13.52
C LYS A 102 -14.18 -0.28 12.92
N GLY A 103 -15.21 -1.14 12.88
CA GLY A 103 -15.17 -2.45 12.23
C GLY A 103 -15.67 -2.45 10.78
N ALA A 104 -15.85 -1.27 10.17
CA ALA A 104 -16.27 -1.13 8.78
C ALA A 104 -15.30 -1.85 7.85
N ARG A 105 -15.85 -2.62 6.92
CA ARG A 105 -15.07 -3.15 5.80
C ARG A 105 -14.79 -2.01 4.82
N ILE A 106 -13.81 -2.19 3.94
CA ILE A 106 -13.51 -1.20 2.90
C ILE A 106 -14.74 -0.81 2.05
N SER A 107 -15.68 -1.74 1.80
CA SER A 107 -16.96 -1.44 1.13
C SER A 107 -17.83 -0.41 1.86
N ASP A 108 -17.78 -0.40 3.19
CA ASP A 108 -18.54 0.54 4.00
C ASP A 108 -17.83 1.89 4.09
N LEU A 109 -16.49 1.87 4.16
CA LEU A 109 -15.68 3.10 4.11
C LEU A 109 -15.88 3.85 2.78
N LEU A 110 -15.99 3.12 1.67
CA LEU A 110 -16.27 3.72 0.36
C LEU A 110 -17.61 4.45 0.32
N LYS A 111 -18.66 3.88 0.95
CA LYS A 111 -19.96 4.54 1.06
C LYS A 111 -19.84 5.85 1.85
N VAL A 112 -19.06 5.85 2.93
CA VAL A 112 -18.80 7.08 3.72
C VAL A 112 -18.06 8.11 2.88
N ALA A 113 -16.99 7.73 2.19
CA ALA A 113 -16.23 8.63 1.31
C ALA A 113 -17.11 9.23 0.20
N ARG A 114 -17.96 8.40 -0.42
CA ARG A 114 -18.90 8.82 -1.46
C ARG A 114 -19.97 9.78 -0.93
N ALA A 115 -20.57 9.46 0.22
CA ALA A 115 -21.58 10.30 0.85
C ALA A 115 -21.04 11.68 1.26
N ASN A 116 -19.72 11.81 1.43
CA ASN A 116 -19.04 13.07 1.73
C ASN A 116 -18.32 13.68 0.52
N HIS A 117 -18.59 13.17 -0.69
CA HIS A 117 -18.02 13.67 -1.95
C HIS A 117 -16.49 13.77 -1.95
N LEU A 118 -15.80 12.76 -1.39
CA LEU A 118 -14.33 12.72 -1.37
C LEU A 118 -13.73 12.82 -2.78
N TRP A 119 -14.42 12.33 -3.81
CA TRP A 119 -14.04 12.48 -5.21
C TRP A 119 -15.27 12.84 -6.06
N PRO A 120 -15.07 13.34 -7.29
CA PRO A 120 -16.18 13.64 -8.21
C PRO A 120 -17.03 12.41 -8.55
N GLU A 121 -18.35 12.59 -8.61
CA GLU A 121 -19.34 11.52 -8.81
C GLU A 121 -19.14 10.73 -10.13
N TYR A 122 -18.49 11.32 -11.14
CA TYR A 122 -18.24 10.64 -12.42
C TYR A 122 -17.21 9.50 -12.33
N LEU A 123 -16.47 9.39 -11.21
CA LEU A 123 -15.51 8.32 -10.98
C LEU A 123 -16.12 7.08 -10.31
N ASP A 124 -17.35 7.16 -9.78
CA ASP A 124 -17.92 6.17 -8.86
C ASP A 124 -17.97 4.75 -9.44
N THR A 125 -18.51 4.53 -10.64
CA THR A 125 -18.72 3.17 -11.16
C THR A 125 -17.42 2.47 -11.55
N SER A 126 -16.47 3.20 -12.13
CA SER A 126 -15.15 2.67 -12.46
C SER A 126 -14.32 2.41 -11.20
N PHE A 127 -14.51 3.22 -10.16
CA PHE A 127 -13.84 3.03 -8.88
C PHE A 127 -14.42 1.85 -8.08
N ASP A 128 -15.75 1.68 -8.07
CA ASP A 128 -16.41 0.53 -7.46
C ASP A 128 -16.00 -0.79 -8.15
N GLN A 129 -15.83 -0.78 -9.47
CA GLN A 129 -15.30 -1.93 -10.23
C GLN A 129 -13.83 -2.20 -9.96
N LEU A 130 -13.01 -1.15 -9.78
CA LEU A 130 -11.63 -1.27 -9.35
C LEU A 130 -11.56 -1.90 -7.96
N VAL A 131 -12.31 -1.35 -6.99
CA VAL A 131 -12.45 -1.90 -5.64
C VAL A 131 -12.95 -3.35 -5.67
N ALA A 132 -13.96 -3.67 -6.47
CA ALA A 132 -14.49 -5.03 -6.58
C ALA A 132 -13.47 -6.00 -7.19
N THR A 133 -12.64 -5.55 -8.14
CA THR A 133 -11.52 -6.32 -8.71
C THR A 133 -10.37 -6.51 -7.71
N LEU A 134 -10.34 -5.69 -6.67
CA LEU A 134 -9.38 -5.70 -5.57
C LEU A 134 -9.86 -6.48 -4.35
N GLN A 135 -11.17 -6.51 -4.14
CA GLN A 135 -11.89 -7.36 -3.20
C GLN A 135 -12.16 -8.75 -3.78
N SER A 136 -11.99 -8.94 -5.08
CA SER A 136 -11.86 -10.25 -5.71
C SER A 136 -10.37 -10.47 -6.02
N GLY A 137 -9.92 -11.72 -6.07
CA GLY A 137 -8.48 -12.01 -6.11
C GLY A 137 -7.85 -12.04 -4.71
N LEU A 138 -7.70 -10.91 -4.00
CA LEU A 138 -7.07 -10.86 -2.66
C LEU A 138 -7.81 -11.75 -1.63
N PRO A 139 -9.14 -11.68 -1.49
CA PRO A 139 -9.91 -12.60 -0.67
C PRO A 139 -10.03 -14.01 -1.26
N LYS A 140 -9.87 -14.25 -2.57
CA LYS A 140 -9.72 -15.63 -3.08
C LYS A 140 -8.32 -16.21 -2.80
N ILE A 141 -7.31 -15.36 -2.63
CA ILE A 141 -5.96 -15.69 -2.15
C ILE A 141 -5.94 -15.81 -0.61
N ARG A 142 -6.91 -15.20 0.09
CA ARG A 142 -7.08 -15.29 1.56
C ARG A 142 -8.03 -16.39 1.99
N ASP A 143 -9.13 -16.60 1.28
CA ASP A 143 -10.19 -17.57 1.60
C ASP A 143 -9.80 -18.99 1.20
N ASN A 144 -8.82 -19.16 0.29
CA ASN A 144 -8.21 -20.46 0.03
C ASN A 144 -7.10 -20.84 1.03
N ASP A 145 -6.73 -19.94 1.96
CA ASP A 145 -5.35 -19.88 2.46
C ASP A 145 -5.13 -19.24 3.85
N SER A 146 -6.11 -18.64 4.52
CA SER A 146 -5.87 -17.90 5.78
C SER A 146 -7.03 -17.82 6.78
N ALA A 147 -8.28 -18.06 6.38
CA ALA A 147 -9.42 -18.04 7.32
C ALA A 147 -9.78 -19.43 7.88
N HIS A 148 -9.37 -20.50 7.20
CA HIS A 148 -9.45 -21.89 7.66
C HIS A 148 -8.07 -22.53 7.49
N GLY A 149 -7.70 -23.49 8.35
CA GLY A 149 -6.38 -24.13 8.35
C GLY A 149 -5.93 -24.56 6.94
N GLN A 150 -4.61 -24.64 6.74
CA GLN A 150 -3.92 -24.73 5.43
C GLN A 150 -4.38 -25.85 4.47
N GLY A 151 -5.29 -26.73 4.88
CA GLY A 151 -5.53 -27.99 4.19
C GLY A 151 -4.25 -28.85 4.16
N ALA A 152 -4.19 -29.83 3.27
CA ALA A 152 -3.08 -30.78 3.19
C ALA A 152 -1.79 -30.24 2.51
N GLN A 153 -1.84 -29.06 1.88
CA GLN A 153 -0.72 -28.51 1.10
C GLN A 153 -0.61 -26.98 1.27
N PRO A 154 0.54 -26.44 1.69
CA PRO A 154 0.76 -24.99 1.76
C PRO A 154 0.66 -24.35 0.37
N LYS A 155 -0.20 -23.35 0.17
CA LYS A 155 -0.20 -22.54 -1.05
C LYS A 155 0.62 -21.27 -0.83
N SER A 156 1.36 -20.87 -1.86
CA SER A 156 2.20 -19.68 -1.86
C SER A 156 1.63 -18.62 -2.79
N VAL A 157 1.74 -17.35 -2.38
CA VAL A 157 1.42 -16.21 -3.26
C VAL A 157 2.64 -15.97 -4.14
N PRO A 158 2.52 -15.93 -5.48
CA PRO A 158 3.65 -15.61 -6.34
C PRO A 158 4.16 -14.18 -6.10
N ALA A 159 5.48 -13.99 -6.18
CA ALA A 159 6.12 -12.69 -5.93
C ALA A 159 5.54 -11.55 -6.79
N TYR A 160 5.23 -11.82 -8.06
CA TYR A 160 4.68 -10.80 -8.97
C TYR A 160 3.25 -10.37 -8.59
N ILE A 161 2.47 -11.26 -7.96
CA ILE A 161 1.13 -10.94 -7.45
C ILE A 161 1.23 -10.05 -6.21
N ALA A 162 2.17 -10.33 -5.31
CA ALA A 162 2.39 -9.48 -4.14
C ALA A 162 2.96 -8.11 -4.52
N ALA A 163 3.86 -8.03 -5.51
CA ALA A 163 4.33 -6.76 -6.07
C ALA A 163 3.16 -5.94 -6.62
N TYR A 164 2.29 -6.57 -7.42
CA TYR A 164 1.11 -5.93 -7.98
C TYR A 164 0.17 -5.39 -6.89
N ALA A 165 -0.05 -6.14 -5.82
CA ALA A 165 -0.86 -5.69 -4.68
C ALA A 165 -0.27 -4.47 -3.97
N LEU A 166 1.05 -4.44 -3.74
CA LEU A 166 1.75 -3.29 -3.16
C LEU A 166 1.61 -2.03 -4.02
N HIS A 167 1.88 -2.16 -5.32
CA HIS A 167 1.78 -1.03 -6.26
C HIS A 167 0.36 -0.48 -6.33
N LEU A 168 -0.63 -1.36 -6.31
CA LEU A 168 -2.02 -0.97 -6.39
C LEU A 168 -2.54 -0.33 -5.08
N ALA A 169 -2.07 -0.80 -3.93
CA ALA A 169 -2.30 -0.11 -2.65
C ALA A 169 -1.71 1.30 -2.70
N ALA A 170 -0.44 1.44 -3.14
CA ALA A 170 0.21 2.73 -3.29
C ALA A 170 -0.57 3.69 -4.21
N SER A 171 -0.98 3.24 -5.40
CA SER A 171 -1.77 4.06 -6.34
C SER A 171 -3.05 4.60 -5.71
N LYS A 172 -3.76 3.77 -4.94
CA LYS A 172 -5.00 4.20 -4.29
C LYS A 172 -4.75 5.14 -3.13
N ILE A 173 -3.72 4.87 -2.32
CA ILE A 173 -3.34 5.74 -1.21
C ILE A 173 -3.02 7.14 -1.75
N VAL A 174 -2.27 7.22 -2.85
CA VAL A 174 -2.05 8.48 -3.57
C VAL A 174 -3.39 9.11 -3.96
N PHE A 175 -4.24 8.39 -4.71
CA PHE A 175 -5.52 8.92 -5.17
C PHE A 175 -6.40 9.47 -4.04
N ILE A 176 -6.67 8.69 -2.99
CA ILE A 176 -7.59 9.11 -1.92
C ILE A 176 -6.98 10.21 -1.04
N SER A 177 -5.66 10.23 -0.87
CA SER A 177 -5.00 11.28 -0.08
C SER A 177 -4.95 12.59 -0.86
N GLU A 178 -4.75 12.54 -2.17
CA GLU A 178 -4.86 13.71 -3.06
C GLU A 178 -6.29 14.24 -3.11
N ALA A 179 -7.28 13.35 -3.23
CA ALA A 179 -8.69 13.71 -3.23
C ALA A 179 -9.14 14.30 -1.88
N ALA A 180 -8.46 13.95 -0.78
CA ALA A 180 -8.72 14.48 0.55
C ALA A 180 -8.08 15.84 0.84
N LYS A 181 -7.22 16.38 -0.04
CA LYS A 181 -6.68 17.73 0.12
C LYS A 181 -7.80 18.75 0.00
#